data_AF-A0A4S8R2R2-F1
#
_entry.id   AF-A0A4S8R2R2-F1
#
_cell.length_a   1.000
_cell.length_b   1.000
_cell.length_c   1.000
_cell.angle_alpha   90.00
_cell.angle_beta   90.00
_cell.angle_gamma   90.00
#
_symmetry.space_group_name_H-M   'P 1'
#
loop_
_entity.id
_entity.type
_entity.pdbx_description
1 polymer ?
#
loop_
_entity_poly.entity_id
_entity_poly.type
_entity_poly.pdbx_seq_one_letter_code
_entity_poly.pdbx_strand_id
1 'polypeptide(L)'
;MRIACLQFDPQVGDVTNNFTKADAILAKAEPEDLDLLVLPEMAFSGYNFSSLEQITPYLEPTTSGVTSSWARTTALKYNCVVTVGYPEKVDDALSQSSNPECYNSTVTVDKEGKTIANYRKSFLYYTDETWAHEGFGFFDGNIMGLGTVAMGICMDLNPYKFETPWATCEFACHVLQKKANLVILSMAWLTRQDQLPYGLLAREPDMDTISYWIARLEPIIGANKTEETIIILANRCGTEGEATYAGTSTVLGIKDGEVNVYGMLGRGEEKLLIVDTDEHSMAKIISGTK
;
A
#
# COMPACT_ATOMS: atom_id res chain seq x y z
N MET A 1 -12.82 1.22 -14.02
CA MET A 1 -12.58 1.85 -12.70
C MET A 1 -11.27 2.61 -12.79
N ARG A 2 -11.27 3.90 -12.45
CA ARG A 2 -10.11 4.78 -12.55
C ARG A 2 -9.34 4.82 -11.23
N ILE A 3 -8.16 4.21 -11.22
CA ILE A 3 -7.34 3.99 -10.02
C ILE A 3 -6.07 4.82 -10.13
N ALA A 4 -5.70 5.49 -9.04
CA ALA A 4 -4.44 6.18 -8.91
C ALA A 4 -3.57 5.61 -7.77
N CYS A 5 -2.27 5.43 -8.05
CA CYS A 5 -1.27 5.08 -7.03
C CYS A 5 -0.24 6.21 -6.94
N LEU A 6 -0.08 6.80 -5.77
CA LEU A 6 1.00 7.76 -5.54
C LEU A 6 2.26 7.01 -5.16
N GLN A 7 3.31 7.12 -5.98
CA GLN A 7 4.65 6.69 -5.64
C GLN A 7 5.53 7.92 -5.43
N PHE A 8 6.17 8.00 -4.27
CA PHE A 8 7.10 9.08 -3.96
C PHE A 8 8.11 8.64 -2.90
N ASP A 9 9.08 9.52 -2.60
CA ASP A 9 10.15 9.28 -1.64
C ASP A 9 9.97 10.12 -0.36
N PRO A 10 9.12 9.67 0.58
CA PRO A 10 8.95 10.36 1.85
C PRO A 10 10.19 10.20 2.74
N GLN A 11 10.60 11.23 3.44
CA GLN A 11 11.78 11.18 4.32
C GLN A 11 11.36 11.01 5.78
N VAL A 12 12.04 10.14 6.53
CA VAL A 12 11.76 9.86 7.95
C VAL A 12 11.71 11.16 8.75
N GLY A 13 10.57 11.41 9.38
CA GLY A 13 10.32 12.55 10.25
C GLY A 13 10.10 13.90 9.56
N ASP A 14 10.24 13.98 8.24
CA ASP A 14 10.04 15.22 7.48
C ASP A 14 8.58 15.38 6.99
N VAL A 15 7.65 15.34 7.94
CA VAL A 15 6.20 15.28 7.69
C VAL A 15 5.73 16.41 6.77
N THR A 16 6.22 17.63 7.00
CA THR A 16 5.80 18.82 6.22
C THR A 16 6.23 18.72 4.76
N ASN A 17 7.47 18.33 4.49
CA ASN A 17 7.94 18.18 3.11
C ASN A 17 7.31 16.97 2.44
N ASN A 18 7.02 15.89 3.16
CA ASN A 18 6.34 14.73 2.61
C ASN A 18 4.93 15.07 2.11
N PHE A 19 4.15 15.84 2.89
CA PHE A 19 2.86 16.38 2.42
C PHE A 19 3.05 17.26 1.18
N THR A 20 4.01 18.19 1.23
CA THR A 20 4.28 19.12 0.11
C THR A 20 4.64 18.39 -1.18
N LYS A 21 5.45 17.32 -1.10
CA LYS A 21 5.79 16.47 -2.26
C LYS A 21 4.57 15.78 -2.83
N ALA A 22 3.76 15.13 -1.99
CA ALA A 22 2.55 14.44 -2.43
C ALA A 22 1.58 15.41 -3.13
N ASP A 23 1.34 16.58 -2.53
CA ASP A 23 0.48 17.61 -3.10
C ASP A 23 1.02 18.14 -4.44
N ALA A 24 2.34 18.33 -4.56
CA ALA A 24 2.97 18.76 -5.80
C ALA A 24 2.82 17.72 -6.93
N ILE A 25 2.94 16.42 -6.61
CA ILE A 25 2.76 15.34 -7.58
C ILE A 25 1.29 15.27 -8.02
N LEU A 26 0.35 15.32 -7.08
CA LEU A 26 -1.09 15.34 -7.39
C LEU A 26 -1.50 16.57 -8.20
N ALA A 27 -0.98 17.74 -7.85
CA ALA A 27 -1.24 18.99 -8.57
C ALA A 27 -0.67 18.96 -9.99
N LYS A 28 0.51 18.36 -10.19
CA LYS A 28 1.12 18.22 -11.52
C LYS A 28 0.37 17.20 -12.40
N ALA A 29 -0.17 16.15 -11.79
CA ALA A 29 -0.89 15.10 -12.51
C ALA A 29 -2.31 15.51 -12.92
N GLU A 30 -2.89 16.51 -12.24
CA GLU A 30 -4.26 17.01 -12.44
C GLU A 30 -5.27 15.86 -12.66
N PRO A 31 -5.37 14.89 -11.73
CA PRO A 31 -6.21 13.73 -11.97
C PRO A 31 -7.69 14.13 -11.96
N GLU A 32 -8.41 13.64 -12.96
CA GLU A 32 -9.85 13.79 -13.12
C GLU A 32 -10.53 12.41 -13.05
N ASP A 33 -11.80 12.41 -12.62
CA ASP A 33 -12.68 11.23 -12.58
C ASP A 33 -12.11 10.01 -11.83
N LEU A 34 -11.34 10.24 -10.75
CA LEU A 34 -10.79 9.14 -9.95
C LEU A 34 -11.88 8.43 -9.13
N ASP A 35 -11.86 7.10 -9.14
CA ASP A 35 -12.65 6.29 -8.20
C ASP A 35 -11.87 6.06 -6.90
N LEU A 36 -10.56 5.81 -7.01
CA LEU A 36 -9.69 5.43 -5.89
C LEU A 36 -8.28 6.02 -6.03
N LEU A 37 -7.77 6.62 -4.96
CA LEU A 37 -6.38 7.02 -4.77
C LEU A 37 -5.76 6.22 -3.62
N VAL A 38 -4.65 5.53 -3.90
CA VAL A 38 -3.90 4.74 -2.90
C VAL A 38 -2.51 5.35 -2.71
N LEU A 39 -2.15 5.58 -1.45
CA LEU A 39 -0.84 6.03 -1.04
C LEU A 39 -0.04 4.89 -0.39
N PRO A 40 1.30 5.00 -0.32
CA PRO A 40 2.16 4.00 0.29
C PRO A 40 1.93 3.83 1.80
N GLU A 41 2.56 2.80 2.34
CA GLU A 41 2.70 2.60 3.78
C GLU A 41 3.46 3.78 4.40
N MET A 42 2.98 4.28 5.55
CA MET A 42 3.64 5.34 6.31
C MET A 42 3.97 6.59 5.48
N ALA A 43 3.03 7.00 4.63
CA ALA A 43 3.25 7.92 3.52
C ALA A 43 3.86 9.26 3.96
N PHE A 44 3.42 9.82 5.09
CA PHE A 44 3.86 11.16 5.50
C PHE A 44 4.89 11.16 6.63
N SER A 45 5.05 10.07 7.37
CA SER A 45 6.06 9.98 8.43
C SER A 45 7.43 9.50 7.94
N GLY A 46 7.49 8.85 6.78
CA GLY A 46 8.59 7.93 6.45
C GLY A 46 8.48 6.63 7.26
N TYR A 47 9.36 5.66 7.02
CA TYR A 47 9.16 4.28 7.51
C TYR A 47 10.19 3.82 8.53
N ASN A 48 11.48 4.08 8.29
CA ASN A 48 12.59 3.44 9.01
C ASN A 48 12.87 4.00 10.42
N PHE A 49 11.88 3.91 11.32
CA PHE A 49 12.03 4.23 12.75
C PHE A 49 12.57 3.02 13.51
N SER A 50 13.62 3.22 14.32
CA SER A 50 14.29 2.11 15.02
C SER A 50 13.77 1.83 16.43
N SER A 51 12.84 2.65 16.94
CA SER A 51 12.27 2.50 18.27
C SER A 51 10.98 3.28 18.45
N LEU A 52 10.23 2.92 19.49
CA LEU A 52 9.07 3.69 19.95
C LEU A 52 9.39 5.17 20.22
N GLU A 53 10.55 5.47 20.82
CA GLU A 53 10.95 6.86 21.10
C GLU A 53 11.08 7.69 19.83
N GLN A 54 11.68 7.13 18.77
CA GLN A 54 11.88 7.83 17.51
C GLN A 54 10.57 8.10 16.77
N ILE A 55 9.61 7.17 16.80
CA ILE A 55 8.33 7.34 16.11
C ILE A 55 7.32 8.16 16.92
N THR A 56 7.46 8.22 18.26
CA THR A 56 6.50 8.88 19.15
C THR A 56 6.06 10.28 18.71
N PRO A 57 6.96 11.17 18.22
CA PRO A 57 6.56 12.50 17.74
C PRO A 57 5.64 12.51 16.52
N TYR A 58 5.59 11.41 15.78
CA TYR A 58 4.89 11.29 14.50
C TYR A 58 3.63 10.42 14.59
N LEU A 59 3.40 9.76 15.73
CA LEU A 59 2.18 9.00 15.98
C LEU A 59 0.95 9.91 15.92
N GLU A 60 -0.08 9.43 15.24
CA GLU A 60 -1.33 10.16 15.06
C GLU A 60 -2.49 9.43 15.74
N PRO A 61 -3.43 10.16 16.36
CA PRO A 61 -4.65 9.57 16.90
C PRO A 61 -5.44 8.82 15.82
N THR A 62 -5.99 7.67 16.18
CA THR A 62 -6.82 6.83 15.30
C THR A 62 -7.78 7.68 14.47
N THR A 63 -7.60 7.66 13.14
CA THR A 63 -8.49 8.28 12.13
C THR A 63 -8.72 9.80 12.25
N SER A 64 -7.94 10.51 13.07
CA SER A 64 -8.19 11.94 13.34
C SER A 64 -6.95 12.83 13.32
N GLY A 65 -5.77 12.28 13.03
CA GLY A 65 -4.55 13.06 12.85
C GLY A 65 -4.44 13.82 11.51
N VAL A 66 -3.23 14.33 11.25
CA VAL A 66 -2.90 15.13 10.06
C VAL A 66 -3.04 14.33 8.76
N THR A 67 -2.67 13.06 8.75
CA THR A 67 -2.83 12.16 7.59
C THR A 67 -4.31 11.94 7.27
N SER A 68 -5.14 11.73 8.30
CA SER A 68 -6.59 11.58 8.13
C SER A 68 -7.25 12.88 7.63
N SER A 69 -6.77 14.03 8.10
CA SER A 69 -7.24 15.35 7.66
C SER A 69 -6.86 15.64 6.21
N TRP A 70 -5.63 15.27 5.81
CA TRP A 70 -5.18 15.35 4.42
C TRP A 70 -6.02 14.42 3.52
N ALA A 71 -6.21 13.16 3.92
CA ALA A 71 -7.00 12.19 3.15
C ALA A 71 -8.42 12.70 2.89
N ARG A 72 -9.07 13.28 3.90
CA ARG A 72 -10.39 13.91 3.78
C ARG A 72 -10.41 15.07 2.79
N THR A 73 -9.43 15.96 2.87
CA THR A 73 -9.32 17.11 1.98
C THR A 73 -9.11 16.67 0.54
N THR A 74 -8.23 15.69 0.33
CA THR A 74 -7.94 15.10 -0.98
C THR A 74 -9.14 14.36 -1.56
N ALA A 75 -9.84 13.56 -0.75
CA ALA A 75 -11.04 12.84 -1.17
C ALA A 75 -12.15 13.78 -1.64
N LEU A 76 -12.40 14.87 -0.90
CA LEU A 76 -13.37 15.90 -1.28
C LEU A 76 -12.94 16.65 -2.55
N LYS A 77 -11.65 16.98 -2.68
CA LYS A 77 -11.10 17.73 -3.82
C LYS A 77 -11.21 16.95 -5.13
N TYR A 78 -10.86 15.67 -5.10
CA TYR A 78 -10.83 14.80 -6.30
C TYR A 78 -12.08 13.92 -6.42
N ASN A 79 -13.04 14.05 -5.50
CA ASN A 79 -14.30 13.30 -5.46
C ASN A 79 -14.10 11.77 -5.55
N CYS A 80 -13.12 11.25 -4.82
CA CYS A 80 -12.69 9.86 -4.88
C CYS A 80 -12.52 9.23 -3.48
N VAL A 81 -12.41 7.90 -3.43
CA VAL A 81 -11.97 7.21 -2.22
C VAL A 81 -10.46 7.36 -2.07
N VAL A 82 -9.97 7.64 -0.86
CA VAL A 82 -8.54 7.76 -0.55
C VAL A 82 -8.15 6.76 0.52
N THR A 83 -7.12 5.93 0.26
CA THR A 83 -6.48 5.06 1.25
C THR A 83 -5.03 5.48 1.46
N VAL A 84 -4.63 5.73 2.70
CA VAL A 84 -3.27 6.20 3.03
C VAL A 84 -2.72 5.55 4.30
N GLY A 85 -1.44 5.16 4.28
CA GLY A 85 -0.73 4.59 5.42
C GLY A 85 -0.21 5.64 6.41
N TYR A 86 -0.34 5.38 7.70
CA TYR A 86 0.05 6.28 8.80
C TYR A 86 0.41 5.53 10.09
N PRO A 87 1.27 6.13 10.96
CA PRO A 87 1.55 5.59 12.28
C PRO A 87 0.40 5.93 13.26
N GLU A 88 -0.39 4.94 13.62
CA GLU A 88 -1.54 5.07 14.49
C GLU A 88 -1.13 4.96 15.96
N LYS A 89 -1.74 5.79 16.81
CA LYS A 89 -1.79 5.62 18.25
C LYS A 89 -3.25 5.62 18.71
N VAL A 90 -3.61 4.62 19.49
CA VAL A 90 -4.92 4.54 20.13
C VAL A 90 -4.91 5.44 21.36
N ASP A 91 -5.84 6.39 21.39
CA ASP A 91 -6.11 7.19 22.58
C ASP A 91 -6.93 6.35 23.57
N ASP A 92 -6.24 5.55 24.39
CA ASP A 92 -6.87 4.92 25.53
C ASP A 92 -6.66 5.79 26.78
N ALA A 93 -7.61 6.70 27.02
CA ALA A 93 -7.66 7.52 28.23
C ALA A 93 -7.80 6.70 29.53
N LEU A 94 -8.09 5.40 29.41
CA LEU A 94 -8.28 4.46 30.52
C LEU A 94 -7.15 3.42 30.62
N SER A 95 -6.20 3.41 29.68
CA SER A 95 -5.09 2.47 29.73
C SER A 95 -4.18 2.78 30.92
N GLN A 96 -4.00 1.77 31.76
CA GLN A 96 -3.01 1.78 32.84
C GLN A 96 -1.64 1.26 32.38
N SER A 97 -1.46 0.95 31.08
CA SER A 97 -0.18 0.50 30.56
C SER A 97 0.79 1.67 30.41
N SER A 98 2.06 1.44 30.76
CA SER A 98 3.14 2.41 30.56
C SER A 98 3.49 2.61 29.08
N ASN A 99 3.11 1.67 28.22
CA ASN A 99 3.40 1.70 26.79
C ASN A 99 2.13 2.07 25.99
N PRO A 100 2.22 2.99 25.03
CA PRO A 100 1.13 3.34 24.14
C PRO A 100 0.79 2.17 23.21
N GLU A 101 -0.50 2.02 22.90
CA GLU A 101 -0.98 1.06 21.91
C GLU A 101 -0.87 1.69 20.52
N CYS A 102 0.19 1.33 19.80
CA CYS A 102 0.54 1.88 18.48
C CYS A 102 0.43 0.82 17.39
N TYR A 103 0.13 1.25 16.16
CA TYR A 103 0.01 0.38 14.99
C TYR A 103 0.55 1.04 13.72
N ASN A 104 0.99 0.21 12.79
CA ASN A 104 1.15 0.61 11.39
C ASN A 104 -0.19 0.40 10.68
N SER A 105 -0.81 1.47 10.21
CA SER A 105 -2.20 1.43 9.78
C SER A 105 -2.42 2.11 8.44
N THR A 106 -3.54 1.80 7.80
CA THR A 106 -4.12 2.63 6.75
C THR A 106 -5.46 3.18 7.19
N VAL A 107 -5.76 4.41 6.78
CA VAL A 107 -7.09 5.01 6.89
C VAL A 107 -7.68 5.15 5.49
N THR A 108 -8.96 4.79 5.35
CA THR A 108 -9.71 4.96 4.10
C THR A 108 -10.87 5.94 4.30
N VAL A 109 -10.93 6.93 3.43
CA VAL A 109 -11.92 8.02 3.44
C VAL A 109 -12.71 8.02 2.14
N ASP A 110 -14.03 8.13 2.21
CA ASP A 110 -14.90 8.23 1.03
C ASP A 110 -14.92 9.65 0.43
N LYS A 111 -15.58 9.79 -0.72
CA LYS A 111 -15.69 11.05 -1.46
C LYS A 111 -16.48 12.13 -0.72
N GLU A 112 -17.29 11.77 0.27
CA GLU A 112 -17.96 12.70 1.18
C GLU A 112 -17.05 13.14 2.35
N GLY A 113 -15.82 12.64 2.38
CA GLY A 113 -14.84 12.95 3.40
C GLY A 113 -15.05 12.17 4.70
N LYS A 114 -15.85 11.11 4.72
CA LYS A 114 -16.09 10.28 5.90
C LYS A 114 -15.09 9.12 5.94
N THR A 115 -14.52 8.86 7.12
CA THR A 115 -13.72 7.67 7.34
C THR A 115 -14.60 6.42 7.27
N ILE A 116 -14.26 5.51 6.35
CA ILE A 116 -15.02 4.28 6.08
C ILE A 116 -14.26 3.00 6.45
N ALA A 117 -12.93 3.08 6.60
CA ALA A 117 -12.13 1.98 7.14
C ALA A 117 -10.88 2.49 7.87
N ASN A 118 -10.42 1.69 8.84
CA ASN A 118 -9.09 1.80 9.44
C ASN A 118 -8.54 0.38 9.55
N TYR A 119 -7.48 0.08 8.82
CA TYR A 119 -6.84 -1.23 8.82
C TYR A 119 -5.48 -1.17 9.51
N ARG A 120 -5.17 -2.15 10.36
CA ARG A 120 -3.90 -2.27 11.09
C ARG A 120 -3.15 -3.46 10.52
N LYS A 121 -1.87 -3.25 10.18
CA LYS A 121 -0.97 -4.26 9.59
C LYS A 121 -0.99 -5.53 10.44
N SER A 122 -1.25 -6.68 9.81
CA SER A 122 -1.41 -7.94 10.53
C SER A 122 -0.05 -8.60 10.78
N PHE A 123 0.82 -8.59 9.78
CA PHE A 123 2.15 -9.19 9.83
C PHE A 123 3.20 -8.08 9.87
N LEU A 124 3.89 -7.95 10.99
CA LEU A 124 4.92 -6.93 11.17
C LEU A 124 6.22 -7.31 10.48
N TYR A 125 6.91 -6.31 9.95
CA TYR A 125 8.34 -6.42 9.61
C TYR A 125 9.16 -6.03 10.84
N TYR A 126 10.44 -6.44 10.91
CA TYR A 126 11.26 -6.20 12.10
C TYR A 126 11.34 -4.70 12.49
N THR A 127 11.23 -3.78 11.52
CA THR A 127 11.19 -2.33 11.77
C THR A 127 9.92 -1.96 12.56
N ASP A 128 8.77 -2.52 12.19
CA ASP A 128 7.49 -2.30 12.85
C ASP A 128 7.48 -2.90 14.27
N GLU A 129 8.09 -4.08 14.47
CA GLU A 129 8.14 -4.79 15.77
C GLU A 129 8.78 -3.95 16.90
N THR A 130 9.56 -2.92 16.56
CA THR A 130 10.21 -2.04 17.55
C THR A 130 9.26 -1.03 18.20
N TRP A 131 8.06 -0.83 17.64
CA TRP A 131 7.15 0.23 18.08
C TRP A 131 5.64 -0.08 17.92
N ALA A 132 5.26 -0.99 17.01
CA ALA A 132 3.88 -1.30 16.66
C ALA A 132 3.42 -2.65 17.22
N HIS A 133 2.11 -2.81 17.39
CA HIS A 133 1.46 -4.09 17.62
C HIS A 133 0.85 -4.63 16.31
N GLU A 134 0.64 -5.94 16.26
CA GLU A 134 -0.09 -6.60 15.16
C GLU A 134 -1.58 -6.23 15.22
N GLY A 135 -2.19 -6.05 14.04
CA GLY A 135 -3.63 -5.98 13.87
C GLY A 135 -4.31 -7.34 14.10
N PHE A 136 -5.65 -7.34 14.19
CA PHE A 136 -6.44 -8.53 14.50
C PHE A 136 -6.68 -9.49 13.31
N GLY A 137 -6.06 -9.23 12.17
CA GLY A 137 -6.24 -9.99 10.92
C GLY A 137 -6.44 -9.08 9.71
N PHE A 138 -6.33 -9.66 8.51
CA PHE A 138 -6.45 -8.92 7.26
C PHE A 138 -7.84 -8.31 7.09
N PHE A 139 -7.91 -7.10 6.55
CA PHE A 139 -9.17 -6.41 6.33
C PHE A 139 -9.97 -7.07 5.20
N ASP A 140 -11.28 -7.14 5.37
CA ASP A 140 -12.25 -7.33 4.30
C ASP A 140 -13.51 -6.50 4.56
N GLY A 141 -14.11 -5.96 3.50
CA GLY A 141 -15.33 -5.18 3.62
C GLY A 141 -15.90 -4.77 2.26
N ASN A 142 -17.20 -4.45 2.23
CA ASN A 142 -17.80 -3.86 1.04
C ASN A 142 -17.68 -2.32 1.13
N ILE A 143 -17.02 -1.72 0.14
CA ILE A 143 -16.92 -0.26 0.00
C ILE A 143 -17.79 0.16 -1.17
N MET A 144 -18.72 1.09 -0.91
CA MET A 144 -19.64 1.62 -1.92
C MET A 144 -18.84 2.22 -3.09
N GLY A 145 -19.14 1.77 -4.31
CA GLY A 145 -18.43 2.18 -5.52
C GLY A 145 -17.18 1.35 -5.87
N LEU A 146 -16.56 0.67 -4.89
CA LEU A 146 -15.37 -0.15 -5.11
C LEU A 146 -15.64 -1.66 -5.11
N GLY A 147 -16.69 -2.11 -4.42
CA GLY A 147 -17.05 -3.53 -4.33
C GLY A 147 -16.53 -4.20 -3.06
N THR A 148 -16.18 -5.48 -3.16
CA THR A 148 -15.66 -6.27 -2.03
C THR A 148 -14.14 -6.11 -1.99
N VAL A 149 -13.68 -5.36 -0.99
CA VAL A 149 -12.29 -4.95 -0.83
C VAL A 149 -11.59 -5.80 0.21
N ALA A 150 -10.35 -6.22 -0.08
CA ALA A 150 -9.40 -6.68 0.92
C ALA A 150 -8.21 -5.70 0.99
N MET A 151 -7.70 -5.43 2.19
CA MET A 151 -6.54 -4.55 2.37
C MET A 151 -5.42 -5.28 3.10
N GLY A 152 -4.19 -5.01 2.66
CA GLY A 152 -2.96 -5.45 3.31
C GLY A 152 -1.93 -4.32 3.31
N ILE A 153 -0.92 -4.43 4.16
CA ILE A 153 0.20 -3.51 4.27
C ILE A 153 1.49 -4.33 4.13
N CYS A 154 2.22 -4.10 3.04
CA CYS A 154 3.57 -4.63 2.78
C CYS A 154 3.77 -6.11 3.18
N MET A 155 4.33 -6.33 4.38
CA MET A 155 4.67 -7.62 4.95
C MET A 155 3.47 -8.58 5.11
N ASP A 156 2.23 -8.09 5.08
CA ASP A 156 1.03 -8.94 5.00
C ASP A 156 1.05 -9.90 3.81
N LEU A 157 1.73 -9.55 2.72
CA LEU A 157 1.88 -10.42 1.55
C LEU A 157 2.86 -11.58 1.79
N ASN A 158 3.75 -11.48 2.77
CA ASN A 158 4.78 -12.48 3.07
C ASN A 158 4.26 -13.62 3.96
N PRO A 159 4.99 -14.74 4.02
CA PRO A 159 4.78 -15.72 5.06
C PRO A 159 4.95 -15.07 6.44
N TYR A 160 4.07 -15.39 7.40
CA TYR A 160 4.13 -14.82 8.75
C TYR A 160 5.53 -14.97 9.36
N LYS A 161 6.13 -13.84 9.74
CA LYS A 161 7.51 -13.74 10.28
C LYS A 161 8.61 -14.34 9.39
N PHE A 162 8.31 -14.60 8.12
CA PHE A 162 9.14 -15.41 7.23
C PHE A 162 9.36 -16.87 7.71
N GLU A 163 8.49 -17.37 8.59
CA GLU A 163 8.60 -18.71 9.20
C GLU A 163 7.58 -19.70 8.63
N THR A 164 6.40 -19.24 8.24
CA THR A 164 5.38 -20.14 7.66
C THR A 164 5.79 -20.62 6.27
N PRO A 165 5.31 -21.80 5.83
CA PRO A 165 5.65 -22.33 4.51
C PRO A 165 5.26 -21.35 3.40
N TRP A 166 6.14 -21.19 2.40
CA TRP A 166 5.90 -20.32 1.23
C TRP A 166 4.52 -20.55 0.61
N ALA A 167 4.10 -21.80 0.40
CA ALA A 167 2.83 -22.13 -0.24
C ALA A 167 1.57 -21.72 0.56
N THR A 168 1.71 -21.25 1.82
CA THR A 168 0.56 -20.87 2.65
C THR A 168 -0.18 -19.65 2.08
N CYS A 169 0.55 -18.67 1.54
CA CYS A 169 0.00 -17.48 0.88
C CYS A 169 -1.19 -16.87 1.64
N GLU A 170 -1.02 -16.60 2.93
CA GLU A 170 -2.07 -16.28 3.90
C GLU A 170 -3.00 -15.17 3.42
N PHE A 171 -2.43 -14.07 2.95
CA PHE A 171 -3.19 -12.93 2.44
C PHE A 171 -3.95 -13.26 1.16
N ALA A 172 -3.34 -13.94 0.19
CA ALA A 172 -4.01 -14.34 -1.05
C ALA A 172 -5.15 -15.34 -0.79
N CYS A 173 -4.97 -16.25 0.17
CA CYS A 173 -6.02 -17.15 0.64
C CYS A 173 -7.18 -16.37 1.29
N HIS A 174 -6.89 -15.34 2.09
CA HIS A 174 -7.93 -14.45 2.65
C HIS A 174 -8.72 -13.73 1.56
N VAL A 175 -8.05 -13.16 0.56
CA VAL A 175 -8.69 -12.50 -0.60
C VAL A 175 -9.71 -13.44 -1.28
N LEU A 176 -9.30 -14.70 -1.52
CA LEU A 176 -10.19 -15.71 -2.09
C LEU A 176 -11.37 -16.08 -1.19
N GLN A 177 -11.10 -16.35 0.09
CA GLN A 177 -12.12 -16.74 1.05
C GLN A 177 -13.21 -15.66 1.19
N LYS A 178 -12.79 -14.39 1.17
CA LYS A 178 -13.70 -13.24 1.26
C LYS A 178 -14.28 -12.82 -0.07
N LYS A 179 -13.89 -13.48 -1.17
CA LYS A 179 -14.33 -13.19 -2.54
C LYS A 179 -14.14 -11.72 -2.89
N ALA A 180 -13.03 -11.14 -2.43
CA ALA A 180 -12.68 -9.78 -2.79
C ALA A 180 -12.43 -9.69 -4.30
N ASN A 181 -12.94 -8.63 -4.92
CA ASN A 181 -12.71 -8.30 -6.32
C ASN A 181 -11.73 -7.11 -6.46
N LEU A 182 -11.43 -6.42 -5.36
CA LEU A 182 -10.44 -5.36 -5.29
C LEU A 182 -9.51 -5.60 -4.10
N VAL A 183 -8.20 -5.53 -4.34
CA VAL A 183 -7.16 -5.69 -3.32
C VAL A 183 -6.31 -4.44 -3.28
N ILE A 184 -6.16 -3.84 -2.10
CA ILE A 184 -5.36 -2.64 -1.87
C ILE A 184 -4.17 -2.99 -0.97
N LEU A 185 -2.96 -2.83 -1.51
CA LEU A 185 -1.71 -3.02 -0.79
C LEU A 185 -0.93 -1.70 -0.72
N SER A 186 -0.89 -1.08 0.47
CA SER A 186 0.00 0.05 0.76
C SER A 186 1.35 -0.48 1.24
N MET A 187 2.46 -0.05 0.64
CA MET A 187 3.75 -0.71 0.85
C MET A 187 4.93 0.24 1.06
N ALA A 188 5.86 -0.19 1.90
CA ALA A 188 7.25 0.25 2.00
C ALA A 188 8.20 -0.94 1.77
N TRP A 189 8.05 -1.56 0.60
CA TRP A 189 8.77 -2.77 0.21
C TRP A 189 10.19 -2.47 -0.25
N LEU A 190 11.16 -3.18 0.31
CA LEU A 190 12.58 -3.02 0.02
C LEU A 190 13.00 -3.74 -1.27
N THR A 191 13.93 -3.14 -2.01
CA THR A 191 14.68 -3.85 -3.05
C THR A 191 15.96 -4.45 -2.46
N ARG A 192 16.46 -5.52 -3.09
CA ARG A 192 17.77 -6.12 -2.76
C ARG A 192 18.92 -5.51 -3.56
N GLN A 193 18.62 -4.54 -4.42
CA GLN A 193 19.62 -3.91 -5.27
C GLN A 193 20.37 -2.82 -4.52
N ASP A 194 21.67 -2.68 -4.84
CA ASP A 194 22.47 -1.57 -4.34
C ASP A 194 21.94 -0.23 -4.87
N GLN A 195 22.10 0.84 -4.07
CA GLN A 195 21.57 2.18 -4.37
C GLN A 195 22.07 2.75 -5.71
N LEU A 196 23.32 2.45 -6.10
CA LEU A 196 23.90 2.96 -7.35
C LEU A 196 23.23 2.35 -8.60
N PRO A 197 23.19 1.02 -8.79
CA PRO A 197 22.37 0.39 -9.84
C PRO A 197 20.91 0.82 -9.81
N TYR A 198 20.31 0.90 -8.62
CA TYR A 198 18.92 1.33 -8.45
C TYR A 198 18.68 2.72 -9.04
N GLY A 199 19.54 3.70 -8.71
CA GLY A 199 19.41 5.07 -9.20
C GLY A 199 19.61 5.22 -10.72
N LEU A 200 20.51 4.43 -11.31
CA LEU A 200 20.75 4.43 -12.76
C LEU A 200 19.55 3.91 -13.55
N LEU A 201 18.74 3.03 -12.95
CA LEU A 201 17.57 2.41 -13.55
C LEU A 201 16.25 2.95 -12.96
N ALA A 202 16.25 4.18 -12.44
CA ALA A 202 15.09 4.74 -11.72
C ALA A 202 13.78 4.71 -12.53
N ARG A 203 13.85 4.83 -13.85
CA ARG A 203 12.67 4.78 -14.76
C ARG A 203 12.24 3.36 -15.14
N GLU A 204 13.04 2.35 -14.79
CA GLU A 204 12.71 0.96 -15.06
C GLU A 204 12.07 0.34 -13.82
N PRO A 205 11.00 -0.47 -13.98
CA PRO A 205 10.41 -1.20 -12.86
C PRO A 205 11.40 -2.23 -12.29
N ASP A 206 11.27 -2.56 -11.01
CA ASP A 206 11.96 -3.69 -10.38
C ASP A 206 11.19 -5.00 -10.67
N MET A 207 11.59 -5.68 -11.75
CA MET A 207 10.93 -6.90 -12.21
C MET A 207 11.07 -8.10 -11.26
N ASP A 208 12.13 -8.14 -10.45
CA ASP A 208 12.31 -9.19 -9.43
C ASP A 208 11.26 -9.02 -8.33
N THR A 209 11.03 -7.78 -7.91
CA THR A 209 10.01 -7.43 -6.91
C THR A 209 8.60 -7.76 -7.42
N ILE A 210 8.28 -7.42 -8.69
CA ILE A 210 6.98 -7.77 -9.28
C ILE A 210 6.79 -9.29 -9.35
N SER A 211 7.81 -10.01 -9.81
CA SER A 211 7.76 -11.47 -9.91
C SER A 211 7.53 -12.10 -8.54
N TYR A 212 8.16 -11.56 -7.49
CA TYR A 212 7.93 -11.98 -6.12
C TYR A 212 6.49 -11.72 -5.67
N TRP A 213 5.96 -10.50 -5.87
CA TRP A 213 4.58 -10.16 -5.50
C TRP A 213 3.56 -11.06 -6.20
N ILE A 214 3.74 -11.30 -7.50
CA ILE A 214 2.87 -12.19 -8.28
C ILE A 214 2.93 -13.62 -7.74
N ALA A 215 4.12 -14.12 -7.39
CA ALA A 215 4.27 -15.45 -6.81
C ALA A 215 3.56 -15.59 -5.44
N ARG A 216 3.43 -14.51 -4.67
CA ARG A 216 2.65 -14.47 -3.42
C ARG A 216 1.14 -14.44 -3.64
N LEU A 217 0.69 -14.07 -4.84
CA LEU A 217 -0.72 -14.05 -5.26
C LEU A 217 -1.15 -15.36 -5.94
N GLU A 218 -0.31 -16.39 -5.94
CA GLU A 218 -0.56 -17.67 -6.62
C GLU A 218 -1.95 -18.25 -6.35
N PRO A 219 -2.48 -18.28 -5.11
CA PRO A 219 -3.83 -18.83 -4.90
C PRO A 219 -4.89 -18.12 -5.75
N ILE A 220 -4.82 -16.79 -5.87
CA ILE A 220 -5.78 -16.00 -6.65
C ILE A 220 -5.67 -16.34 -8.14
N ILE A 221 -4.45 -16.52 -8.64
CA ILE A 221 -4.16 -16.91 -10.02
C ILE A 221 -4.65 -18.34 -10.28
N GLY A 222 -4.24 -19.30 -9.45
CA GLY A 222 -4.58 -20.72 -9.56
C GLY A 222 -6.07 -21.02 -9.38
N ALA A 223 -6.83 -20.12 -8.73
CA ALA A 223 -8.28 -20.23 -8.62
C ALA A 223 -9.01 -20.12 -9.98
N ASN A 224 -8.36 -19.61 -11.03
CA ASN A 224 -8.89 -19.54 -12.40
C ASN A 224 -10.31 -18.94 -12.45
N LYS A 225 -10.55 -17.85 -11.70
CA LYS A 225 -11.85 -17.18 -11.66
C LYS A 225 -12.12 -16.44 -12.97
N THR A 226 -13.37 -16.52 -13.45
CA THR A 226 -13.86 -15.75 -14.59
C THR A 226 -14.11 -14.29 -14.25
N GLU A 227 -14.38 -14.00 -12.97
CA GLU A 227 -14.46 -12.64 -12.44
C GLU A 227 -13.05 -12.12 -12.16
N GLU A 228 -12.72 -10.97 -12.72
CA GLU A 228 -11.41 -10.35 -12.52
C GLU A 228 -11.27 -9.84 -11.08
N THR A 229 -10.09 -10.06 -10.51
CA THR A 229 -9.67 -9.47 -9.24
C THR A 229 -8.59 -8.43 -9.53
N ILE A 230 -8.86 -7.17 -9.20
CA ILE A 230 -7.92 -6.06 -9.38
C ILE A 230 -7.01 -5.97 -8.15
N ILE A 231 -5.70 -5.94 -8.37
CA ILE A 231 -4.68 -5.86 -7.32
C ILE A 231 -3.91 -4.54 -7.48
N ILE A 232 -3.95 -3.72 -6.44
CA ILE A 232 -3.27 -2.43 -6.39
C ILE A 232 -2.09 -2.55 -5.43
N LEU A 233 -0.88 -2.37 -5.95
CA LEU A 233 0.37 -2.37 -5.21
C LEU A 233 0.93 -0.95 -5.20
N ALA A 234 0.62 -0.17 -4.17
CA ALA A 234 1.09 1.20 -4.01
C ALA A 234 2.31 1.23 -3.08
N ASN A 235 3.50 1.22 -3.68
CA ASN A 235 4.76 1.14 -2.96
C ASN A 235 5.53 2.45 -3.06
N ARG A 236 6.14 2.89 -1.96
CA ARG A 236 7.06 4.04 -1.97
C ARG A 236 8.36 3.70 -2.70
N CYS A 237 9.05 4.74 -3.16
CA CYS A 237 10.39 4.63 -3.73
C CYS A 237 11.41 5.34 -2.82
N GLY A 238 12.66 5.35 -3.26
CA GLY A 238 13.74 6.14 -2.66
C GLY A 238 14.45 5.42 -1.52
N THR A 239 15.08 6.17 -0.62
CA THR A 239 15.98 5.63 0.40
C THR A 239 15.80 6.28 1.76
N GLU A 240 16.07 5.51 2.82
CA GLU A 240 16.13 5.98 4.20
C GLU A 240 17.34 5.35 4.91
N GLY A 241 18.46 6.09 4.93
CA GLY A 241 19.75 5.53 5.33
C GLY A 241 20.21 4.45 4.36
N GLU A 242 20.46 3.24 4.86
CA GLU A 242 20.86 2.09 4.05
C GLU A 242 19.67 1.39 3.37
N ALA A 243 18.44 1.65 3.81
CA ALA A 243 17.24 1.05 3.24
C ALA A 243 16.92 1.67 1.86
N THR A 244 16.63 0.82 0.87
CA THR A 244 16.20 1.24 -0.48
C THR A 244 14.87 0.59 -0.81
N TYR A 245 13.88 1.39 -1.16
CA TYR A 245 12.53 0.94 -1.46
C TYR A 245 12.36 0.69 -2.96
N ALA A 246 11.67 -0.39 -3.32
CA ALA A 246 11.59 -0.88 -4.69
C ALA A 246 10.75 0.00 -5.63
N GLY A 247 9.97 0.96 -5.10
CA GLY A 247 8.94 1.67 -5.86
C GLY A 247 8.11 0.69 -6.67
N THR A 248 8.07 0.89 -7.98
CA THR A 248 7.42 -0.05 -8.89
C THR A 248 5.93 -0.24 -8.56
N SER A 249 5.27 0.84 -8.16
CA SER A 249 3.83 0.84 -7.93
C SER A 249 3.12 0.35 -9.19
N THR A 250 2.20 -0.61 -9.01
CA THR A 250 1.65 -1.41 -10.10
C THR A 250 0.17 -1.70 -9.85
N VAL A 251 -0.62 -1.69 -10.93
CA VAL A 251 -2.00 -2.19 -10.91
C VAL A 251 -2.12 -3.40 -11.83
N LEU A 252 -2.56 -4.51 -11.26
CA LEU A 252 -2.73 -5.81 -11.93
C LEU A 252 -4.22 -6.19 -11.99
N GLY A 253 -4.58 -6.97 -12.99
CA GLY A 253 -5.84 -7.71 -13.04
C GLY A 253 -5.59 -9.19 -13.16
N ILE A 254 -6.22 -10.00 -12.31
CA ILE A 254 -6.10 -11.46 -12.35
C ILE A 254 -7.44 -12.04 -12.81
N LYS A 255 -7.43 -12.72 -13.94
CA LYS A 255 -8.63 -13.32 -14.56
C LYS A 255 -8.25 -14.55 -15.37
N ASP A 256 -9.04 -15.62 -15.25
CA ASP A 256 -8.85 -16.87 -16.00
C ASP A 256 -7.43 -17.47 -15.86
N GLY A 257 -6.79 -17.27 -14.69
CA GLY A 257 -5.41 -17.70 -14.44
C GLY A 257 -4.33 -16.85 -15.08
N GLU A 258 -4.71 -15.76 -15.75
CA GLU A 258 -3.79 -14.82 -16.37
C GLU A 258 -3.61 -13.57 -15.50
N VAL A 259 -2.40 -13.01 -15.53
CA VAL A 259 -2.06 -11.75 -14.87
C VAL A 259 -1.88 -10.66 -15.91
N ASN A 260 -2.81 -9.71 -15.93
CA ASN A 260 -2.80 -8.54 -16.78
C ASN A 260 -2.20 -7.35 -16.00
N VAL A 261 -1.41 -6.51 -16.67
CA VAL A 261 -0.82 -5.30 -16.09
C VAL A 261 -1.52 -4.08 -16.69
N TYR A 262 -2.23 -3.31 -15.88
CA TYR A 262 -2.88 -2.07 -16.30
C TYR A 262 -1.92 -0.87 -16.24
N GLY A 263 -1.00 -0.87 -15.28
CA GLY A 263 -0.11 0.26 -15.04
C GLY A 263 1.07 -0.13 -14.18
N MET A 264 2.21 0.51 -14.40
CA MET A 264 3.42 0.27 -13.61
C MET A 264 4.36 1.49 -13.73
N LEU A 265 4.96 1.88 -12.61
CA LEU A 265 5.98 2.93 -12.56
C LEU A 265 7.40 2.35 -12.53
N GLY A 266 8.38 3.16 -12.91
CA GLY A 266 9.78 2.88 -12.63
C GLY A 266 10.06 2.81 -11.12
N ARG A 267 11.11 2.10 -10.74
CA ARG A 267 11.46 1.86 -9.33
C ARG A 267 11.75 3.13 -8.52
N GLY A 268 12.29 4.17 -9.15
CA GLY A 268 12.68 5.42 -8.51
C GLY A 268 11.90 6.65 -8.99
N GLU A 269 10.79 6.47 -9.71
CA GLU A 269 10.00 7.59 -10.21
C GLU A 269 9.03 8.12 -9.14
N GLU A 270 9.17 9.40 -8.75
CA GLU A 270 8.15 10.08 -7.96
C GLU A 270 7.02 10.57 -8.89
N LYS A 271 5.91 9.84 -8.94
CA LYS A 271 4.83 10.06 -9.91
C LYS A 271 3.49 9.48 -9.41
N LEU A 272 2.40 10.05 -9.93
CA LEU A 272 1.07 9.46 -9.84
C LEU A 272 0.87 8.49 -11.03
N LEU A 273 0.75 7.20 -10.74
CA LEU A 273 0.24 6.23 -11.70
C LEU A 273 -1.27 6.40 -11.78
N ILE A 274 -1.83 6.54 -12.98
CA ILE A 274 -3.28 6.55 -13.20
C ILE A 274 -3.59 5.47 -14.24
N VAL A 275 -4.54 4.60 -13.93
CA VAL A 275 -5.03 3.57 -14.86
C VAL A 275 -6.55 3.59 -14.90
N ASP A 276 -7.10 3.16 -16.02
CA ASP A 276 -8.52 2.80 -16.12
C ASP A 276 -8.63 1.30 -16.41
N THR A 277 -9.24 0.57 -15.48
CA THR A 277 -9.41 -0.88 -15.62
C THR A 277 -10.53 -1.26 -16.59
N ASP A 278 -11.30 -0.30 -17.09
CA ASP A 278 -12.29 -0.55 -18.14
C ASP A 278 -11.65 -0.51 -19.55
N GLU A 279 -10.41 -0.05 -19.65
CA GLU A 279 -9.58 -0.08 -20.86
C GLU A 279 -8.76 -1.37 -20.98
N HIS A 280 -8.09 -1.57 -22.13
CA HIS A 280 -7.23 -2.72 -22.33
C HIS A 280 -5.97 -2.66 -21.46
N SER A 281 -5.63 -3.77 -20.80
CA SER A 281 -4.36 -3.92 -20.09
C SER A 281 -3.16 -3.66 -21.01
N MET A 282 -2.13 -3.00 -20.50
CA MET A 282 -0.90 -2.68 -21.25
C MET A 282 -0.10 -3.93 -21.63
N ALA A 283 -0.09 -4.94 -20.77
CA ALA A 283 0.69 -6.16 -20.96
C ALA A 283 0.06 -7.36 -20.25
N LYS A 284 0.46 -8.56 -20.69
CA LYS A 284 0.19 -9.81 -19.98
C LYS A 284 1.49 -10.39 -19.47
N ILE A 285 1.53 -10.79 -18.21
CA ILE A 285 2.66 -11.52 -17.64
C ILE A 285 2.41 -13.00 -17.90
N ILE A 286 3.14 -13.55 -18.86
CA ILE A 286 3.12 -14.99 -19.14
C ILE A 286 3.99 -15.66 -18.09
N SER A 287 3.38 -16.38 -17.12
CA SER A 287 4.19 -17.18 -16.21
C SER A 287 4.82 -18.31 -17.03
N GLY A 288 6.12 -18.22 -17.28
CA GLY A 288 6.86 -19.36 -17.79
C GLY A 288 6.84 -20.45 -16.73
N THR A 289 5.99 -21.48 -16.92
CA THR A 289 6.13 -22.74 -16.19
C THR A 289 7.55 -23.26 -16.40
N LYS A 290 8.35 -23.22 -15.34
CA LYS A 290 9.51 -24.10 -15.18
C LYS A 290 9.17 -25.14 -14.14
#